data_AF-A0A9D9Q2P1-F1
#
_entry.id   AF-A0A9D9Q2P1-F1
#
_cell.length_a   1.000
_cell.length_b   1.000
_cell.length_c   1.000
_cell.angle_alpha   90.00
_cell.angle_beta   90.00
_cell.angle_gamma   90.00
#
_symmetry.space_group_name_H-M   'P 1'
#
loop_
_entity.id
_entity.type
_entity.pdbx_description
1 polymer ?
#
loop_
_entity_poly.entity_id
_entity_poly.type
_entity_poly.pdbx_seq_one_letter_code
_entity_poly.pdbx_strand_id
1 'polypeptide(L)'
;YLLDYSLAEIGEELDISRQAAHDALKKSADALKFFEDKLSLVKNRTLNEKIISDLKEKIFSADIKETDRIFLTEKLNELEERL
;
A
#
# COMPACT_ATOMS: atom_id res chain seq x y z
N TYR A 1 -2.67 -12.06 1.38
CA TYR A 1 -2.43 -13.16 2.31
C TYR A 1 -1.34 -14.01 1.70
N LEU A 2 -0.09 -13.86 2.14
CA LEU A 2 1.05 -14.38 1.38
C LEU A 2 1.43 -15.82 1.77
N LEU A 3 1.18 -16.25 3.01
CA LEU A 3 1.35 -17.64 3.46
C LEU A 3 0.41 -17.86 4.66
N ASP A 4 -0.56 -18.78 4.55
CA ASP A 4 -1.49 -19.13 5.64
C ASP A 4 -0.84 -20.05 6.68
N TYR A 5 0.39 -19.75 7.10
CA TYR A 5 1.03 -20.49 8.20
C TYR A 5 0.33 -20.17 9.51
N SER A 6 -0.02 -21.22 10.25
CA SER A 6 -0.43 -21.13 11.63
C SER A 6 0.74 -20.71 12.53
N LEU A 7 0.43 -20.13 13.69
CA LEU A 7 1.44 -19.79 14.70
C LEU A 7 2.23 -21.01 15.21
N ALA A 8 1.67 -22.21 15.09
CA ALA A 8 2.35 -23.45 15.43
C ALA A 8 3.41 -23.79 14.37
N GLU A 9 3.06 -23.72 13.09
CA GLU A 9 3.99 -23.97 11.98
C GLU A 9 5.13 -22.93 11.95
N ILE A 10 4.83 -21.66 12.24
CA ILE A 10 5.87 -20.61 12.39
C ILE A 10 6.80 -20.93 13.56
N GLY A 11 6.26 -21.43 14.67
CA GLY A 11 7.04 -21.82 15.83
C GLY A 11 7.96 -23.00 15.54
N GLU A 12 7.43 -24.04 14.89
CA GLU A 12 8.18 -25.23 14.50
C GLU A 12 9.29 -24.91 13.49
N GLU A 13 9.01 -24.10 12.47
CA GLU A 13 10.00 -23.73 11.44
C GLU A 13 11.15 -22.88 12.01
N LEU A 14 10.85 -22.02 12.99
CA LEU A 14 11.82 -21.11 13.59
C LEU A 14 12.45 -21.63 14.89
N ASP A 15 12.12 -22.86 15.31
CA ASP A 15 12.52 -23.48 16.58
C ASP A 15 12.21 -22.57 17.80
N ILE A 16 11.02 -21.96 17.79
CA ILE A 16 10.50 -21.14 18.89
C ILE A 16 9.14 -21.65 19.35
N SER A 17 8.73 -21.29 20.57
CA SER A 17 7.38 -21.64 21.03
C SER A 17 6.31 -20.90 20.21
N ARG A 18 5.14 -21.53 20.06
CA ARG A 18 3.94 -20.87 19.49
C ARG A 18 3.64 -19.52 20.17
N GLN A 19 3.88 -19.42 21.48
CA GLN A 19 3.70 -18.18 22.23
C GLN A 19 4.73 -17.11 21.83
N ALA A 20 5.99 -17.50 21.64
CA ALA A 20 7.03 -16.60 21.16
C ALA A 20 6.72 -16.09 19.73
N ALA A 21 6.23 -16.96 18.84
CA ALA A 21 5.77 -16.57 17.50
C ALA A 21 4.60 -15.57 17.56
N HIS A 22 3.60 -15.84 18.42
CA HIS A 22 2.48 -14.94 18.65
C HIS A 22 2.93 -13.56 19.15
N ASP A 23 3.80 -13.53 20.17
CA ASP A 23 4.26 -12.29 20.78
C ASP A 23 5.12 -11.46 19.82
N ALA A 24 5.95 -12.12 18.99
CA ALA A 24 6.75 -11.46 17.97
C ALA A 24 5.88 -10.80 16.88
N LEU A 25 4.84 -11.49 16.42
CA LEU A 25 3.88 -10.93 15.47
C LEU A 25 3.10 -9.77 16.07
N LYS A 26 2.65 -9.91 17.32
CA LYS A 26 1.91 -8.86 18.01
C LYS A 26 2.76 -7.59 18.18
N LYS A 27 4.01 -7.72 18.63
CA LYS A 27 4.95 -6.60 18.76
C LYS A 27 5.25 -5.95 17.41
N SER A 28 5.46 -6.74 16.36
CA SER A 28 5.70 -6.24 15.01
C SER A 28 4.50 -5.46 14.47
N ALA A 29 3.29 -5.98 14.66
CA ALA A 29 2.06 -5.30 14.26
C ALA A 29 1.85 -3.98 15.02
N ASP A 30 2.12 -3.97 16.33
CA ASP A 30 2.02 -2.75 17.14
C ASP A 30 3.07 -1.71 16.72
N ALA A 31 4.30 -2.15 16.38
CA ALA A 31 5.34 -1.27 15.84
C ALA A 31 4.98 -0.69 14.47
N LEU A 32 4.46 -1.51 13.55
CA LEU A 32 3.96 -1.06 12.25
C LEU A 32 2.86 -0.01 12.41
N LYS A 33 1.90 -0.25 13.33
CA LYS A 33 0.85 0.72 13.62
C LYS A 33 1.40 2.01 14.19
N PHE A 34 2.35 1.94 15.13
CA PHE A 34 3.02 3.13 15.68
C PHE A 34 3.72 3.93 14.58
N PHE A 35 4.44 3.28 13.66
CA PHE A 35 5.09 3.97 12.56
C PHE A 35 4.09 4.57 11.58
N GLU A 36 3.01 3.87 11.25
CA GLU A 36 1.96 4.42 10.39
C GLU A 36 1.26 5.63 11.05
N ASP A 37 0.99 5.60 12.36
CA ASP A 37 0.42 6.73 13.09
C ASP A 37 1.34 7.97 13.05
N LYS A 38 2.66 7.76 12.98
CA LYS A 38 3.66 8.85 12.92
C LYS A 38 3.94 9.35 11.51
N LEU A 39 3.99 8.46 10.54
CA LEU A 39 4.47 8.75 9.19
C LEU A 39 3.33 8.86 8.17
N SER A 40 2.18 8.25 8.46
CA SER A 40 0.99 8.22 7.59
C SER A 40 1.31 7.76 6.16
N LEU A 41 2.25 6.82 5.99
CA LEU A 41 2.76 6.44 4.67
C LEU A 41 1.67 5.75 3.85
N VAL A 42 1.03 4.74 4.44
CA VAL A 42 -0.04 4.00 3.77
C VAL A 42 -1.21 4.94 3.50
N LYS A 43 -1.61 5.73 4.50
CA LYS A 43 -2.70 6.71 4.34
C LYS A 43 -2.44 7.69 3.19
N ASN A 44 -1.24 8.28 3.13
CA ASN A 44 -0.88 9.25 2.09
C ASN A 44 -0.80 8.59 0.72
N ARG A 45 -0.26 7.37 0.64
CA ARG A 45 -0.22 6.58 -0.59
C ARG A 45 -1.62 6.32 -1.13
N THR A 46 -2.54 5.81 -0.29
CA THR A 46 -3.93 5.56 -0.67
C THR A 46 -4.66 6.84 -1.08
N LEU A 47 -4.39 7.97 -0.41
CA LEU A 47 -4.96 9.26 -0.80
C LEU A 47 -4.45 9.69 -2.18
N ASN A 48 -3.16 9.55 -2.45
CA ASN A 48 -2.56 9.89 -3.74
C ASN A 48 -3.07 8.99 -4.86
N GLU A 49 -3.17 7.68 -4.63
CA GLU A 49 -3.78 6.71 -5.56
C GLU A 49 -5.21 7.13 -5.92
N LYS A 50 -6.01 7.51 -4.92
CA LYS A 50 -7.37 8.00 -5.14
C LYS A 50 -7.40 9.29 -5.97
N ILE A 51 -6.56 10.28 -5.63
CA ILE A 51 -6.48 11.54 -6.37
C ILE A 51 -6.09 11.28 -7.84
N ILE A 52 -5.12 10.41 -8.09
CA ILE A 52 -4.71 10.04 -9.44
C ILE A 52 -5.86 9.37 -10.19
N SER A 53 -6.59 8.45 -9.57
CA SER A 53 -7.78 7.81 -10.16
C SER A 53 -8.85 8.84 -10.53
N ASP A 54 -9.19 9.73 -9.59
CA ASP A 54 -10.20 10.78 -9.80
C ASP A 54 -9.78 11.73 -10.95
N LEU A 55 -8.48 12.04 -11.06
CA LEU A 55 -7.94 12.86 -12.15
C LEU A 55 -7.99 12.14 -13.50
N LYS A 56 -7.68 10.83 -13.54
CA LYS A 56 -7.80 10.01 -14.76
C LYS A 56 -9.23 10.01 -15.28
N GLU A 57 -10.21 9.84 -14.41
CA GLU A 57 -11.63 9.90 -14.79
C GLU A 57 -12.02 11.28 -15.34
N LYS A 58 -11.59 12.36 -14.68
CA LYS A 58 -11.86 13.72 -15.16
C LYS A 58 -11.24 13.99 -16.52
N ILE A 59 -9.99 13.61 -16.74
CA ILE A 59 -9.29 13.75 -18.04
C ILE A 59 -10.00 12.98 -19.14
N PHE A 60 -10.50 11.77 -18.83
CA PHE A 60 -11.24 10.96 -19.79
C PHE A 60 -12.56 11.63 -20.21
N SER A 61 -13.28 12.24 -19.25
CA SER A 61 -14.54 12.94 -19.52
C SER A 61 -14.40 14.37 -20.04
N ALA A 62 -13.19 14.94 -20.03
CA ALA A 62 -12.95 16.32 -20.41
C ALA A 62 -12.94 16.50 -21.93
N ASP A 63 -13.53 17.61 -22.39
CA ASP A 63 -13.43 18.08 -23.77
C ASP A 63 -12.13 18.86 -23.95
N ILE A 64 -11.05 18.10 -24.16
CA ILE A 64 -9.69 18.60 -24.39
C ILE A 64 -9.13 17.97 -25.66
N LYS A 65 -8.07 18.58 -26.21
CA LYS A 65 -7.38 18.02 -27.36
C LYS A 65 -6.79 16.66 -27.01
N GLU A 66 -6.85 15.73 -27.97
CA GLU A 66 -6.33 14.38 -27.79
C GLU A 66 -4.83 14.36 -27.45
N THR A 67 -4.06 15.31 -28.00
CA THR A 67 -2.64 15.49 -27.66
C THR A 67 -2.41 15.83 -26.20
N ASP A 68 -3.26 16.71 -25.64
CA ASP A 68 -3.17 17.13 -24.24
C ASP A 68 -3.64 16.00 -23.32
N ARG A 69 -4.66 15.24 -23.75
CA ARG A 69 -5.14 14.05 -23.03
C ARG A 69 -4.03 13.01 -22.88
N ILE A 70 -3.39 12.62 -23.99
CA ILE A 70 -2.29 11.64 -23.99
C ILE A 70 -1.17 12.09 -23.06
N PHE A 71 -0.72 13.35 -23.18
CA PHE A 71 0.32 13.91 -22.33
C PHE A 71 -0.03 13.86 -20.84
N LEU A 72 -1.25 14.26 -20.47
CA LEU A 72 -1.70 14.26 -19.08
C LEU A 72 -1.83 12.84 -18.52
N THR A 73 -2.32 11.89 -19.32
CA THR A 73 -2.41 10.48 -18.92
C THR A 73 -1.03 9.87 -18.70
N GLU A 74 -0.06 10.14 -19.57
CA GLU A 74 1.33 9.71 -19.40
C GLU A 74 1.93 10.28 -18.12
N LYS A 75 1.75 11.58 -17.85
CA LYS A 75 2.23 12.22 -16.62
C LYS A 75 1.60 11.68 -15.34
N LEU A 76 0.33 11.29 -15.38
CA LEU A 76 -0.30 10.64 -14.23
C LEU A 76 0.22 9.23 -13.99
N ASN A 77 0.51 8.47 -15.04
CA ASN A 77 1.12 7.14 -14.90
C ASN A 77 2.55 7.24 -14.34
N GLU A 78 3.37 8.18 -14.81
CA GLU A 78 4.70 8.45 -14.25
C GLU A 78 4.64 8.80 -12.75
N LEU A 79 3.59 9.52 -12.31
CA LEU A 79 3.40 9.88 -10.90
C LEU A 79 2.96 8.67 -10.07
N GLU A 80 2.09 7.82 -10.62
CA GLU A 80 1.62 6.59 -9.97
C GLU A 80 2.74 5.57 -9.76
N GLU A 81 3.66 5.43 -10.71
CA GLU A 81 4.84 4.56 -10.59
C GLU A 81 5.82 4.99 -9.47
N ARG A 82 5.72 6.24 -9.02
CA ARG A 82 6.58 6.81 -7.96
C ARG A 82 6.00 6.67 -6.55
N LEU A 83 4.79 6.12 -6.40
CA LEU A 83 4.07 5.93 -5.14
C LEU A 83 4.24 4.52 -4.55
#